data_AF-A0A9D6NFB3-F1
#
_entry.id   AF-A0A9D6NFB3-F1
#
_cell.length_a   1.000
_cell.length_b   1.000
_cell.length_c   1.000
_cell.angle_alpha   90.00
_cell.angle_beta   90.00
_cell.angle_gamma   90.00
#
_symmetry.space_group_name_H-M   'P 1'
#
loop_
_entity.id
_entity.type
_entity.pdbx_description
1 polymer ?
#
loop_
_entity_poly.entity_id
_entity_poly.type
_entity_poly.pdbx_seq_one_letter_code
_entity_poly.pdbx_strand_id
1 'polypeptide(L)'
;MAEQENLVEGERASSWIGVWKLTSFCARDSGGQTVYPFGRDPQGRLIYEPNARMAVQIMHPHRPHFPSGDPLLSSEAEVRAAFGG
;
A
#
# COMPACT_ATOMS: atom_id res chain seq x y z
N MET A 1 -34.02 -22.75 32.21
CA MET A 1 -34.56 -21.87 31.16
C MET A 1 -34.14 -20.45 31.49
N ALA A 2 -33.10 -19.99 30.80
CA ALA A 2 -32.74 -18.58 30.54
C ALA A 2 -31.29 -18.61 30.02
N GLU A 3 -31.14 -18.86 28.72
CA GLU A 3 -29.95 -18.54 27.95
C GLU A 3 -29.72 -17.02 28.03
N GLN A 4 -28.57 -16.62 28.54
CA GLN A 4 -28.03 -15.29 28.27
C GLN A 4 -26.91 -15.47 27.25
N GLU A 5 -27.29 -15.56 25.98
CA GLU A 5 -26.35 -15.45 24.87
C GLU A 5 -26.01 -13.98 24.63
N ASN A 6 -24.78 -13.66 24.99
CA ASN A 6 -23.88 -12.63 24.47
C ASN A 6 -24.44 -11.73 23.34
N LEU A 7 -24.79 -10.48 23.67
CA LEU A 7 -25.09 -9.43 22.69
C LEU A 7 -24.24 -8.19 22.95
N VAL A 8 -22.92 -8.31 22.75
CA VAL A 8 -22.04 -7.13 22.56
C VAL A 8 -20.94 -7.43 21.52
N GLU A 9 -21.29 -7.94 20.34
CA GLU A 9 -20.34 -8.04 19.20
C GLU A 9 -20.69 -7.13 18.02
N GLY A 10 -21.70 -6.26 18.16
CA GLY A 10 -22.31 -5.58 17.01
C GLY A 10 -22.00 -4.10 16.76
N GLU A 11 -21.36 -3.35 17.67
CA GLU A 11 -21.34 -1.87 17.59
C GLU A 11 -19.97 -1.22 17.80
N ARG A 12 -18.94 -1.75 17.14
CA ARG A 12 -17.89 -0.88 16.61
C ARG A 12 -17.85 -1.08 15.11
N ALA A 13 -18.69 -0.37 14.36
CA ALA A 13 -18.46 -0.18 12.94
C ALA A 13 -16.99 0.26 12.81
N SER A 14 -16.15 -0.64 12.27
CA SER A 14 -14.70 -0.56 12.39
C SER A 14 -14.25 0.77 11.82
N SER A 15 -13.75 1.68 12.67
CA SER A 15 -13.31 3.04 12.32
C SER A 15 -12.20 3.09 11.25
N TRP A 16 -11.75 1.93 10.80
CA TRP A 16 -10.72 1.66 9.83
C TRP A 16 -11.28 1.46 8.42
N ILE A 17 -12.57 1.12 8.26
CA ILE A 17 -13.18 0.92 6.94
C ILE A 17 -13.17 2.25 6.17
N GLY A 18 -12.62 2.21 4.96
CA GLY A 18 -12.52 3.39 4.11
C GLY A 18 -11.23 3.42 3.28
N VAL A 19 -11.00 4.58 2.68
CA VAL A 19 -9.84 4.85 1.83
C VAL A 19 -8.96 5.88 2.51
N TRP A 20 -7.72 5.50 2.79
CA TRP A 20 -6.72 6.29 3.50
C TRP A 20 -5.64 6.76 2.53
N LYS A 21 -5.21 8.02 2.67
CA LYS A 21 -4.09 8.57 1.91
C LYS A 21 -2.77 8.22 2.60
N LEU A 22 -1.81 7.72 1.83
CA LEU A 22 -0.45 7.50 2.31
C LEU A 22 0.21 8.84 2.67
N THR A 23 0.83 8.91 3.85
CA THR A 23 1.59 10.08 4.32
C THR A 23 3.10 9.88 4.23
N SER A 24 3.58 8.66 4.49
CA SER A 24 5.00 8.30 4.36
C SER A 24 5.17 6.79 4.24
N PHE A 25 6.30 6.35 3.65
CA PHE A 25 6.72 4.96 3.62
C PHE A 25 8.23 4.86 3.74
N CYS A 26 8.71 4.06 4.68
CA CYS A 26 10.10 3.66 4.78
C CYS A 26 10.20 2.18 5.15
N ALA A 27 11.31 1.55 4.80
CA ALA A 27 11.63 0.19 5.18
C ALA A 27 12.97 0.18 5.91
N ARG A 28 13.22 -0.89 6.65
CA ARG A 28 14.51 -1.16 7.27
C ARG A 28 15.18 -2.32 6.54
N ASP A 29 16.41 -2.13 6.10
CA ASP A 29 17.18 -3.22 5.49
C ASP A 29 17.72 -4.20 6.54
N SER A 30 18.40 -5.26 6.08
CA SER A 30 19.01 -6.26 6.97
C SER A 30 20.12 -5.68 7.87
N GLY A 31 20.70 -4.53 7.51
CA GLY A 31 21.70 -3.80 8.29
C GLY A 31 21.11 -2.80 9.27
N GLY A 32 19.79 -2.68 9.34
CA GLY A 32 19.11 -1.74 10.22
C GLY A 32 18.99 -0.31 9.69
N GLN A 33 19.45 -0.05 8.46
CA GLN A 33 19.36 1.28 7.84
C GLN A 33 17.95 1.54 7.32
N THR A 34 17.52 2.79 7.45
CA THR A 34 16.22 3.22 6.92
C THR A 34 16.37 3.54 5.45
N VAL A 35 15.65 2.81 4.61
CA VAL A 35 15.60 2.96 3.16
C VAL A 35 14.22 3.45 2.73
N TYR A 36 14.15 4.04 1.53
CA TYR A 36 12.94 4.62 0.97
C TYR A 36 12.66 4.01 -0.41
N PRO A 37 12.10 2.79 -0.47
CA PRO A 37 11.94 2.06 -1.74
C PRO A 37 11.10 2.81 -2.80
N PHE A 38 10.22 3.71 -2.36
CA PHE A 38 9.39 4.54 -3.23
C PHE A 38 9.74 6.04 -3.12
N GLY A 39 10.96 6.35 -2.68
CA GLY A 39 11.42 7.72 -2.44
C GLY A 39 10.90 8.32 -1.13
N ARG A 40 11.33 9.55 -0.83
CA ARG A 40 10.98 10.24 0.43
C ARG A 40 9.57 10.82 0.46
N ASP A 41 8.95 11.01 -0.71
CA ASP A 41 7.59 11.52 -0.87
C ASP A 41 6.75 10.54 -1.72
N PRO A 42 6.45 9.35 -1.20
CA PRO A 42 5.68 8.36 -1.94
C PRO A 42 4.20 8.73 -1.98
N GLN A 43 3.52 8.37 -3.06
CA GLN A 43 2.07 8.52 -3.17
C GLN A 43 1.40 7.16 -3.08
N GLY A 44 0.22 7.11 -2.45
CA GLY A 44 -0.49 5.85 -2.30
C GLY A 44 -1.83 5.94 -1.60
N ARG A 45 -2.54 4.82 -1.62
CA ARG A 45 -3.83 4.63 -0.96
C ARG A 45 -3.86 3.28 -0.25
N LEU A 46 -4.49 3.25 0.92
CA LEU A 46 -4.80 2.04 1.67
C LEU A 46 -6.33 1.92 1.78
N ILE A 47 -6.86 0.78 1.41
CA ILE A 47 -8.29 0.49 1.39
C ILE A 47 -8.55 -0.64 2.38
N TYR A 48 -9.48 -0.42 3.31
CA TYR A 48 -10.01 -1.48 4.18
C TYR A 48 -11.48 -1.70 3.85
N GLU A 49 -11.84 -2.96 3.63
CA GLU A 49 -13.21 -3.39 3.34
C GLU A 49 -13.86 -4.03 4.58
N PRO A 50 -15.20 -3.95 4.74
CA PRO A 50 -15.91 -4.55 5.88
C PRO A 50 -15.72 -6.06 6.04
N ASN A 51 -15.39 -6.76 4.96
CA ASN A 51 -15.17 -8.20 4.92
C ASN A 51 -13.73 -8.61 5.31
N ALA A 52 -13.03 -7.75 6.05
CA ALA A 52 -11.64 -7.93 6.48
C ALA A 52 -10.62 -8.03 5.32
N ARG A 53 -10.98 -7.56 4.11
CA ARG A 53 -10.02 -7.41 3.01
C ARG A 53 -9.34 -6.05 3.08
N MET A 54 -8.15 -6.01 2.51
CA MET A 54 -7.32 -4.83 2.46
C MET A 54 -6.57 -4.79 1.12
N ALA A 55 -6.43 -3.60 0.56
CA ALA A 55 -5.57 -3.35 -0.60
C ALA A 55 -4.70 -2.12 -0.35
N VAL A 56 -3.44 -2.17 -0.77
CA VAL A 56 -2.52 -1.04 -0.70
C VAL A 56 -1.91 -0.81 -2.07
N GLN A 57 -1.82 0.46 -2.45
CA GLN A 57 -1.15 0.91 -3.67
C GLN A 57 -0.16 1.99 -3.27
N ILE A 58 1.09 1.85 -3.69
CA ILE A 58 2.18 2.79 -3.41
C ILE A 58 2.99 2.98 -4.70
N MET A 59 3.42 4.21 -4.97
CA MET A 59 4.28 4.53 -6.10
C MET A 59 5.26 5.66 -5.77
N HIS A 60 6.41 5.63 -6.44
CA HIS A 60 7.29 6.77 -6.54
C HIS A 60 6.68 7.78 -7.55
N PRO A 61 6.36 9.02 -7.15
CA PRO A 61 5.63 9.96 -8.02
C PRO A 61 6.44 10.42 -9.24
N HIS A 62 7.78 10.43 -9.14
CA HIS A 62 8.68 10.78 -10.25
C HIS A 62 9.24 9.54 -10.95
N ARG A 63 8.47 8.45 -10.98
CA ARG A 63 8.83 7.24 -11.72
C ARG A 63 8.94 7.56 -13.22
N PRO A 64 10.06 7.22 -13.90
CA PRO A 64 10.17 7.40 -15.34
C PRO A 64 9.05 6.68 -16.10
N HIS A 65 8.47 7.35 -17.09
CA HIS A 65 7.54 6.72 -18.01
C HIS A 65 8.29 5.79 -18.95
N PHE A 66 7.66 4.68 -19.31
CA PHE A 66 8.14 3.83 -20.39
C PHE A 66 7.97 4.57 -21.73
N PRO A 67 9.04 4.79 -22.52
CA PRO A 67 8.96 5.46 -23.81
C PRO A 67 7.98 4.79 -24.79
N SER A 68 7.87 3.47 -24.75
CA SER A 68 6.95 2.68 -25.57
C SER A 68 5.49 2.79 -25.12
N GLY A 69 5.22 3.27 -23.90
CA GLY A 69 3.91 3.22 -23.26
C GLY A 69 3.47 1.81 -22.84
N ASP A 70 4.22 0.76 -23.19
CA ASP A 70 3.94 -0.62 -22.83
C ASP A 70 5.04 -1.19 -21.92
N PRO A 71 4.75 -1.36 -20.62
CA PRO A 71 5.66 -2.00 -19.67
C PRO A 71 6.13 -3.40 -20.10
N LEU A 72 5.33 -4.14 -20.87
CA LEU A 72 5.64 -5.51 -21.30
C LEU A 72 6.64 -5.54 -22.45
N LEU A 73 6.77 -4.43 -23.19
CA LEU A 73 7.73 -4.26 -24.29
C LEU A 73 8.95 -3.44 -23.87
N SER A 74 9.08 -3.13 -22.59
CA SER A 74 10.16 -2.30 -22.07
C SER A 74 11.44 -3.09 -21.90
N SER A 75 12.57 -2.46 -22.19
CA SER A 75 13.89 -3.02 -21.93
C SER A 75 14.13 -3.20 -20.43
N GLU A 76 15.03 -4.11 -20.07
CA GLU A 76 15.43 -4.33 -18.67
C GLU A 76 15.96 -3.05 -18.01
N ALA A 77 16.65 -2.20 -18.78
CA ALA A 77 17.13 -0.91 -18.30
C ALA A 77 15.99 0.04 -17.92
N GLU A 78 14.93 0.10 -18.73
CA GLU A 78 13.74 0.90 -18.46
C GLU A 78 12.95 0.33 -17.27
N VAL A 79 12.80 -1.00 -17.20
CA VAL A 79 12.15 -1.67 -16.06
C VAL A 79 12.91 -1.37 -14.78
N ARG A 80 14.24 -1.47 -14.78
CA ARG A 80 15.07 -1.15 -13.62
C ARG A 80 15.02 0.34 -13.26
N ALA A 81 15.04 1.25 -14.23
CA ALA A 81 14.90 2.67 -13.95
C ALA A 81 13.52 3.02 -13.36
N ALA A 82 12.48 2.27 -13.72
CA ALA A 82 11.12 2.54 -13.30
C ALA A 82 10.70 1.77 -12.03
N PHE A 83 11.33 0.64 -11.70
CA PHE A 83 10.95 -0.22 -10.58
C PHE A 83 12.10 -0.64 -9.66
N GLY A 84 13.36 -0.38 -10.03
CA GLY A 84 14.53 -0.63 -9.21
C GLY A 84 14.67 0.47 -8.17
N GLY A 85 13.89 0.35 -7.09
CA GLY A 85 14.11 1.12 -5.86
C GLY A 85 15.39 0.71 -5.13
#